data_AF-A0A0E2YYS4-F1
#
_entry.id   AF-A0A0E2YYS4-F1
#
_cell.length_a   1.000
_cell.length_b   1.000
_cell.length_c   1.000
_cell.angle_alpha   90.00
_cell.angle_beta   90.00
_cell.angle_gamma   90.00
#
_symmetry.space_group_name_H-M   'P 1'
#
loop_
_entity.id
_entity.type
_entity.pdbx_description
1 polymer ?
#
loop_
_entity_poly.entity_id
_entity_poly.type
_entity_poly.pdbx_seq_one_letter_code
_entity_poly.pdbx_strand_id
1 'polypeptide(L)'
;MNAFKRIGAIIAITLVLSVFVALISYQWPRTATFRIVDTEVKRIEGGDQYRITAIRQEDDKRMVLRNEDAWYRFKFDSADIQGDAAIAEKNDFMVEMTYYGWRSNLMSWFWNVSDLDILREKAPAPTPQE
;
A
#
# COMPACT_ATOMS: atom_id res chain seq x y z
N MET A 1 -18.74 -17.53 -41.19
CA MET A 1 -18.09 -18.10 -39.98
C MET A 1 -16.87 -17.29 -39.48
N ASN A 2 -16.47 -16.19 -40.12
CA ASN A 2 -15.20 -15.50 -39.80
C ASN A 2 -15.36 -14.25 -38.92
N ALA A 3 -16.50 -13.55 -38.98
CA ALA A 3 -16.72 -12.33 -38.19
C ALA A 3 -16.90 -12.64 -36.70
N PHE A 4 -17.77 -13.60 -36.35
CA PHE A 4 -17.99 -14.01 -34.95
C PHE A 4 -16.72 -14.55 -34.28
N LYS A 5 -15.89 -15.32 -35.00
CA LYS A 5 -14.59 -15.80 -34.48
C LYS A 5 -13.60 -14.65 -34.26
N ARG A 6 -13.57 -13.66 -35.16
CA ARG A 6 -12.72 -12.45 -35.02
C ARG A 6 -13.18 -11.57 -33.85
N ILE A 7 -14.49 -11.35 -33.69
CA ILE A 7 -15.04 -10.59 -32.55
C ILE A 7 -14.72 -11.29 -31.24
N GLY A 8 -14.95 -12.61 -31.16
CA GLY A 8 -14.58 -13.40 -29.99
C GLY A 8 -13.08 -13.32 -29.67
N ALA A 9 -12.21 -13.39 -30.68
CA ALA A 9 -10.76 -13.24 -30.51
C ALA A 9 -10.37 -11.84 -30.02
N ILE A 10 -10.97 -10.78 -30.55
CA ILE A 10 -10.72 -9.40 -30.09
C ILE A 10 -11.12 -9.25 -28.62
N ILE A 11 -12.31 -9.72 -28.23
CA ILE A 11 -12.76 -9.66 -26.84
C ILE A 11 -11.80 -10.41 -25.92
N ALA A 12 -11.38 -11.61 -26.31
CA ALA A 12 -10.41 -12.40 -25.54
C ALA A 12 -9.07 -11.66 -25.38
N ILE A 13 -8.54 -11.07 -26.47
CA ILE A 13 -7.29 -10.29 -26.43
C ILE A 13 -7.45 -9.07 -25.52
N THR A 14 -8.56 -8.32 -25.65
CA THR A 14 -8.83 -7.16 -24.79
C THR A 14 -8.89 -7.55 -23.32
N LEU A 15 -9.58 -8.64 -22.97
CA LEU A 15 -9.65 -9.13 -21.60
C LEU A 15 -8.27 -9.49 -21.06
N VAL A 16 -7.46 -10.20 -21.84
CA VAL A 16 -6.08 -10.54 -21.45
C VAL A 16 -5.26 -9.27 -21.23
N LEU A 17 -5.31 -8.31 -22.16
CA LEU A 17 -4.60 -7.03 -22.02
C LEU A 17 -5.08 -6.25 -20.79
N SER A 18 -6.38 -6.22 -20.51
CA SER A 18 -6.92 -5.56 -19.31
C SER A 18 -6.40 -6.20 -18.02
N VAL A 19 -6.30 -7.53 -17.98
CA VAL A 19 -5.70 -8.24 -16.83
C VAL A 19 -4.22 -7.86 -16.68
N PHE A 20 -3.46 -7.81 -17.77
CA PHE A 20 -2.06 -7.38 -17.73
C PHE A 20 -1.90 -5.94 -17.21
N VAL A 21 -2.73 -5.02 -17.70
CA VAL A 21 -2.74 -3.62 -17.21
C VAL A 21 -3.09 -3.55 -15.72
N ALA A 22 -4.07 -4.33 -15.28
CA ALA A 22 -4.45 -4.41 -13.87
C ALA A 22 -3.30 -4.93 -12.99
N LEU A 23 -2.60 -5.98 -13.43
CA LEU A 23 -1.44 -6.52 -12.71
C LEU A 23 -0.32 -5.47 -12.61
N ILE A 24 0.00 -4.77 -13.71
CA ILE A 24 1.01 -3.71 -13.69
C ILE A 24 0.59 -2.58 -12.73
N SER A 25 -0.67 -2.14 -12.78
CA SER A 25 -1.21 -1.09 -11.92
C SER A 25 -1.15 -1.46 -10.43
N TYR A 26 -1.48 -2.71 -10.09
CA TYR A 26 -1.39 -3.22 -8.74
C TYR A 26 0.06 -3.22 -8.23
N GLN A 27 1.00 -3.58 -9.11
CA GLN A 27 2.42 -3.64 -8.80
C GLN A 27 3.13 -2.27 -8.93
N TRP A 28 2.44 -1.20 -9.28
CA TRP A 28 3.09 0.10 -9.44
C TRP A 28 3.45 0.71 -8.07
N PRO A 29 4.73 1.00 -7.79
CA PRO A 29 5.13 1.65 -6.55
C PRO A 29 4.67 3.12 -6.56
N ARG A 30 4.15 3.58 -5.43
CA ARG A 30 3.79 4.98 -5.18
C ARG A 30 4.49 5.43 -3.91
N THR A 31 5.14 6.58 -3.98
CA THR A 31 5.82 7.19 -2.84
C THR A 31 5.09 8.46 -2.44
N ALA A 32 4.84 8.63 -1.15
CA ALA A 32 4.25 9.85 -0.61
C ALA A 32 4.65 10.04 0.85
N THR A 33 4.49 11.26 1.34
CA THR A 33 4.75 11.61 2.75
C THR A 33 3.51 11.36 3.60
N PHE A 34 3.72 10.80 4.78
CA PHE A 34 2.69 10.44 5.72
C PHE A 34 3.05 10.83 7.14
N ARG A 35 2.01 11.04 7.95
CA ARG A 35 2.09 11.04 9.41
C ARG A 35 1.49 9.72 9.92
N ILE A 36 2.26 8.96 10.68
CA ILE A 36 1.79 7.70 11.25
C ILE A 36 0.94 8.01 12.47
N VAL A 37 -0.25 7.40 12.51
CA VAL A 37 -1.23 7.60 13.57
C VAL A 37 -1.21 6.45 14.56
N ASP A 38 -1.01 5.23 14.06
CA ASP A 38 -1.12 4.01 14.85
C ASP A 38 -0.43 2.85 14.14
N THR A 39 0.20 1.98 14.93
CA THR A 39 0.89 0.77 14.47
C THR A 39 0.37 -0.45 15.22
N GLU A 40 -0.20 -1.42 14.49
CA GLU A 40 -0.77 -2.63 15.06
C GLU A 40 0.02 -3.88 14.63
N VAL A 41 0.29 -4.77 15.58
CA VAL A 41 0.83 -6.11 15.32
C VAL A 41 -0.16 -7.13 15.83
N LYS A 42 -0.67 -7.97 14.92
CA LYS A 42 -1.59 -9.06 15.27
C LYS A 42 -0.96 -10.42 14.97
N ARG A 43 -0.76 -11.23 16.01
CA ARG A 43 -0.43 -12.65 15.86
C ARG A 43 -1.66 -13.39 15.33
N ILE A 44 -1.53 -14.03 14.18
CA ILE A 44 -2.53 -14.90 13.59
C ILE A 44 -1.97 -16.33 13.47
N GLU A 45 -2.85 -17.31 13.31
CA GLU A 45 -2.39 -18.67 12.97
C GLU A 45 -1.65 -18.61 11.63
N GLY A 46 -0.32 -18.79 11.67
CA GLY A 46 0.56 -18.71 10.51
C GLY A 46 1.55 -17.55 10.47
N GLY A 47 1.52 -16.61 11.44
CA GLY A 47 2.54 -15.57 11.54
C GLY A 47 2.05 -14.26 12.16
N ASP A 48 2.88 -13.22 12.07
CA ASP A 48 2.53 -11.86 12.46
C ASP A 48 1.96 -11.07 11.28
N GLN A 49 0.87 -10.35 11.53
CA GLN A 49 0.29 -9.42 10.59
C GLN A 49 0.50 -8.00 11.09
N TYR A 50 1.27 -7.23 10.33
CA TYR A 50 1.58 -5.84 10.62
C TYR A 50 0.62 -4.90 9.89
N ARG A 51 0.09 -3.91 10.62
CA ARG A 51 -0.71 -2.82 10.04
C ARG A 51 -0.14 -1.47 10.45
N ILE A 52 -0.20 -0.53 9.52
CA ILE A 52 0.19 0.86 9.72
C ILE A 52 -0.99 1.72 9.31
N THR A 53 -1.54 2.49 10.25
CA THR A 53 -2.51 3.54 9.98
C THR A 53 -1.76 4.86 9.83
N ALA A 54 -1.93 5.53 8.70
CA ALA A 54 -1.24 6.78 8.43
C ALA A 54 -2.15 7.78 7.72
N ILE A 55 -1.87 9.07 7.89
CA ILE A 55 -2.54 10.16 7.17
C ILE A 55 -1.57 10.68 6.13
N ARG A 56 -1.98 10.65 4.87
CA ARG A 56 -1.18 11.19 3.76
C ARG A 56 -1.24 12.70 3.78
N GLN A 57 -0.09 13.34 3.63
CA GLN A 57 0.05 14.79 3.78
C GLN A 57 -0.45 15.58 2.58
N GLU A 58 -0.44 14.98 1.39
CA GLU A 58 -0.89 15.64 0.16
C GLU A 58 -2.40 15.94 0.16
N ASP A 59 -3.21 15.07 0.76
CA ASP A 59 -4.68 15.13 0.67
C ASP A 59 -5.39 14.84 2.00
N ASP A 60 -4.68 14.86 3.11
CA ASP A 60 -5.16 14.55 4.47
C ASP A 60 -5.94 13.22 4.57
N LYS A 61 -5.66 12.28 3.67
CA LYS A 61 -6.40 11.02 3.60
C LYS A 61 -5.85 9.99 4.58
N ARG A 62 -6.72 9.51 5.46
CA ARG A 62 -6.43 8.35 6.31
C ARG A 62 -6.35 7.07 5.48
N MET A 63 -5.22 6.38 5.58
CA MET A 63 -4.94 5.12 4.93
C MET A 63 -4.60 4.05 5.97
N VAL A 64 -5.05 2.82 5.70
CA VAL A 64 -4.68 1.63 6.47
C VAL A 64 -3.90 0.73 5.53
N LEU A 65 -2.62 0.58 5.83
CA LEU A 65 -1.68 -0.22 5.06
C LEU A 65 -1.39 -1.51 5.83
N ARG A 66 -1.20 -2.59 5.08
CA ARG A 66 -0.80 -3.89 5.62
C ARG A 66 0.66 -4.09 5.22
N ASN A 67 1.56 -4.29 6.17
CA ASN A 67 2.97 -4.44 5.87
C ASN A 67 3.31 -5.93 5.90
N GLU A 68 3.28 -6.58 4.75
CA GLU A 68 3.60 -8.00 4.62
C GLU A 68 4.94 -8.19 3.91
N ASP A 69 5.59 -9.31 4.19
CA ASP A 69 6.70 -9.81 3.39
C ASP A 69 6.18 -10.24 2.02
N ALA A 70 6.94 -9.89 0.99
CA ALA A 70 6.59 -10.17 -0.40
C ALA A 70 7.78 -10.83 -1.08
N TRP A 71 7.83 -12.16 -1.02
CA TRP A 71 8.91 -12.96 -1.61
C TRP A 71 9.14 -12.65 -3.09
N TYR A 72 8.07 -12.38 -3.85
CA TYR A 72 8.12 -12.03 -5.27
C TYR A 72 8.68 -10.63 -5.55
N ARG A 73 8.87 -9.81 -4.51
CA ARG A 73 9.54 -8.50 -4.52
C ARG A 73 10.84 -8.50 -3.75
N PHE A 74 11.30 -9.66 -3.27
CA PHE A 74 12.45 -9.78 -2.38
C PHE A 74 12.36 -8.91 -1.11
N LYS A 75 11.13 -8.71 -0.61
CA LYS A 75 10.87 -7.95 0.62
C LYS A 75 10.69 -8.92 1.80
N PHE A 76 11.57 -8.84 2.79
CA PHE A 76 11.62 -9.74 3.97
C PHE A 76 11.86 -9.00 5.29
N ASP A 77 11.62 -7.69 5.29
CA ASP A 77 11.94 -6.71 6.32
C ASP A 77 10.67 -6.05 6.89
N SER A 78 9.51 -6.72 6.80
CA SER A 78 8.25 -6.15 7.32
C SER A 78 8.34 -5.82 8.82
N ALA A 79 9.02 -6.65 9.61
CA ALA A 79 9.23 -6.38 11.03
C ALA A 79 10.05 -5.10 11.28
N ASP A 80 11.08 -4.85 10.48
CA ASP A 80 11.95 -3.67 10.61
C ASP A 80 11.20 -2.40 10.22
N ILE A 81 10.49 -2.41 9.08
CA ILE A 81 9.61 -1.31 8.65
C ILE A 81 8.55 -1.02 9.71
N GLN A 82 8.00 -2.04 10.37
CA GLN A 82 7.05 -1.85 11.45
C GLN A 82 7.70 -1.19 12.67
N GLY A 83 8.93 -1.56 12.99
CA GLY A 83 9.72 -0.93 14.06
C GLY A 83 9.93 0.56 13.80
N ASP A 84 10.35 0.92 12.58
CA ASP A 84 10.53 2.31 12.18
C ASP A 84 9.22 3.09 12.18
N ALA A 85 8.12 2.46 11.74
CA ALA A 85 6.79 3.04 11.83
C ALA A 85 6.39 3.37 13.28
N ALA A 86 6.65 2.45 14.22
CA ALA A 86 6.35 2.65 15.64
C ALA A 86 7.23 3.76 16.28
N ILE A 87 8.49 3.87 15.84
CA ILE A 87 9.37 4.97 16.23
C ILE A 87 8.82 6.31 15.73
N ALA A 88 8.41 6.37 14.46
CA ALA A 88 7.85 7.60 13.88
C ALA A 88 6.52 8.00 14.54
N GLU A 89 5.64 7.04 14.84
CA GLU A 89 4.41 7.26 15.60
C GLU A 89 4.70 7.89 16.97
N LYS A 90 5.61 7.27 17.75
CA LYS A 90 5.94 7.72 19.10
C LYS A 90 6.51 9.13 19.15
N ASN A 91 7.26 9.52 18.12
CA ASN A 91 7.94 10.83 18.05
C ASN A 91 7.20 11.86 17.19
N ASP A 92 6.04 11.50 16.61
CA ASP A 92 5.27 12.35 15.69
C ASP A 92 6.11 12.84 14.49
N PHE A 93 6.94 11.93 13.96
CA PHE A 93 7.77 12.19 12.79
C PHE A 93 7.01 11.92 11.49
N MET A 94 7.33 12.72 10.48
CA MET A 94 6.94 12.45 9.11
C MET A 94 7.76 11.30 8.57
N VAL A 95 7.10 10.49 7.75
CA VAL A 95 7.73 9.39 7.03
C VAL A 95 7.46 9.54 5.54
N GLU A 96 8.44 9.21 4.73
CA GLU A 96 8.21 8.89 3.34
C GLU A 96 7.94 7.38 3.26
N MET A 97 6.78 7.00 2.71
CA MET A 97 6.45 5.60 2.51
C MET A 97 6.28 5.30 1.04
N THR A 98 6.91 4.22 0.58
CA THR A 98 6.61 3.61 -0.71
C THR A 98 5.60 2.48 -0.50
N TYR A 99 4.50 2.51 -1.23
CA TYR A 99 3.41 1.54 -1.13
C TYR A 99 2.85 1.14 -2.49
N TYR A 100 2.31 -0.07 -2.57
CA TYR A 100 1.72 -0.63 -3.78
C TYR A 100 0.45 -1.45 -3.46
N GLY A 101 -0.21 -2.00 -4.47
CA GLY A 101 -1.44 -2.79 -4.34
C GLY A 101 -2.68 -1.99 -4.71
N TRP A 102 -3.84 -2.36 -4.15
CA TRP A 102 -5.10 -1.60 -4.23
C TRP A 102 -5.87 -1.76 -2.91
N ARG A 103 -6.81 -0.84 -2.64
CA ARG A 103 -7.74 -0.97 -1.51
C ARG A 103 -9.09 -1.52 -1.98
N SER A 104 -9.53 -2.63 -1.40
CA SER A 104 -10.88 -3.16 -1.57
C SER A 104 -11.42 -3.71 -0.25
N ASN A 105 -12.56 -3.20 0.22
CA ASN A 105 -13.23 -3.73 1.41
C ASN A 105 -13.86 -5.10 1.15
N LEU A 106 -14.41 -5.32 -0.05
CA LEU A 106 -15.07 -6.57 -0.41
C LEU A 106 -14.09 -7.75 -0.43
N MET A 107 -12.90 -7.53 -0.97
CA MET A 107 -11.87 -8.57 -1.10
C MET A 107 -10.85 -8.57 0.05
N SER A 108 -11.04 -7.72 1.08
CA SER A 108 -10.07 -7.51 2.15
C SER A 108 -8.65 -7.21 1.65
N TRP A 109 -8.54 -6.45 0.56
CA TRP A 109 -7.26 -6.00 0.01
C TRP A 109 -6.88 -4.64 0.60
N PHE A 110 -5.61 -4.55 0.97
CA PHE A 110 -4.99 -3.39 1.56
C PHE A 110 -3.76 -3.02 0.73
N TRP A 111 -3.40 -1.74 0.75
CA TRP A 111 -2.10 -1.32 0.23
C TRP A 111 -1.00 -1.98 1.04
N ASN A 112 0.06 -2.41 0.37
CA ASN A 112 1.26 -2.94 1.01
C ASN A 112 2.35 -1.90 1.05
N VAL A 113 2.94 -1.67 2.23
CA VAL A 113 4.15 -0.85 2.36
C VAL A 113 5.32 -1.67 1.84
N SER A 114 6.16 -1.10 1.00
CA SER A 114 7.40 -1.73 0.55
C SER A 114 8.64 -1.15 1.22
N ASP A 115 8.58 0.12 1.59
CA ASP A 115 9.72 0.87 2.11
C ASP A 115 9.23 2.05 2.95
N LEU A 116 10.03 2.44 3.95
CA LEU A 116 9.70 3.52 4.88
C LEU A 116 10.97 4.22 5.35
N ASP A 117 11.02 5.53 5.08
CA ASP A 117 12.10 6.39 5.54
C ASP A 117 11.57 7.42 6.53
N ILE A 118 12.21 7.53 7.70
CA ILE A 118 11.87 8.53 8.71
C ILE A 118 12.52 9.85 8.34
N LEU A 119 11.73 10.86 8.00
CA LEU A 119 12.23 12.19 7.61
C LEU A 119 12.71 13.02 8.81
N ARG A 120 12.38 12.60 10.04
CA ARG A 120 12.74 13.26 11.33
C ARG A 120 12.31 14.72 11.45
N GLU A 121 11.54 15.20 10.49
CA GLU A 121 10.78 16.44 10.56
C GLU A 121 9.48 16.17 11.31
N LYS A 122 9.13 17.07 12.23
CA LYS A 122 7.84 16.99 12.93
C LYS A 122 6.72 17.32 11.95
N ALA A 123 5.65 16.54 11.95
CA ALA A 123 4.55 16.76 11.04
C ALA A 123 3.97 18.18 11.19
N PRO A 124 3.72 18.91 10.09
CA PRO A 124 2.99 20.16 10.14
C PRO A 124 1.60 19.90 10.74
N ALA A 125 1.06 20.89 11.45
CA ALA A 125 -0.30 20.78 12.00
C ALA A 125 -1.28 20.44 10.86
N PRO A 126 -2.23 19.52 11.08
CA PRO A 126 -3.21 19.17 10.06
C PRO A 126 -3.93 20.43 9.59
N THR A 127 -4.06 20.57 8.27
CA THR A 127 -4.77 21.72 7.70
C THR A 127 -6.22 21.68 8.19
N PRO A 128 -6.78 22.77 8.74
CA PRO A 128 -8.20 22.81 9.08
C PRO A 128 -9.01 22.51 7.82
N GLN A 129 -9.79 21.44 7.84
CA GLN A 129 -10.75 21.17 6.78
C GLN A 129 -11.91 22.15 6.97
N GLU A 130 -12.05 23.12 6.06
CA GLU A 130 -13.19 24.04 5.98
C GLU A 130 -14.49 23.32 5.58
#